data_AF-A0A084AQ12-F1
#
_entry.id   AF-A0A084AQ12-F1
#
_cell.length_a   1.000
_cell.length_b   1.000
_cell.length_c   1.000
_cell.angle_alpha   90.00
_cell.angle_beta   90.00
_cell.angle_gamma   90.00
#
_symmetry.space_group_name_H-M   'P 1'
#
loop_
_entity.id
_entity.type
_entity.pdbx_description
1 polymer ?
#
loop_
_entity_poly.entity_id
_entity_poly.type
_entity_poly.pdbx_seq_one_letter_code
_entity_poly.pdbx_strand_id
1 'polypeptide(L)'
;MTPYKEIGRGTFGVVFASADAPDTAVKKTFKSSDTLAVEFEHGLATSFAVTTVTPILSREFPDPVPRVPWYQSSHGMQKPPARDAWWMRNQSRMPSTNGDNAPNGVFLFERIPPVPRPLQESLIRRFWPLDRQQMALEDDENRDCMIRPYLQERWVYHESRGRKRLNNEQKESLRNFPAYLDDLQRIGIDCHSVARQIALGLAVGHWEAQLDMTDVEFVIAGRYPSPVTASRAHTMPLDAYDKRDNLGNRTIVSDVREQQQPGLPTNTQMWLVDFDKCNRVPVWDDTLTRDIRKLALGICANDPYYPSPLPDTRFGWDVFITFTDTYIRAGRYLLEHAFGKVATSDEQLQQVLQRPAMVIREWTKIVMDAKRNNERDLYDARVKLRKEEGWERPAWTTEKMGGNV
;
A
#
# COMPACT_ATOMS: atom_id res chain seq x y z
N MET A 1 17.92 -27.19 -4.95
CA MET A 1 17.18 -25.92 -4.85
C MET A 1 16.59 -25.83 -3.46
N THR A 2 16.74 -24.69 -2.81
CA THR A 2 16.22 -24.46 -1.46
C THR A 2 14.69 -24.39 -1.47
N PRO A 3 13.98 -24.96 -0.47
CA PRO A 3 12.54 -24.80 -0.32
C PRO A 3 12.13 -23.33 -0.16
N TYR A 4 10.90 -23.02 -0.56
CA TYR A 4 10.28 -21.74 -0.26
C TYR A 4 9.86 -21.69 1.21
N LYS A 5 10.23 -20.61 1.91
CA LYS A 5 9.78 -20.29 3.26
C LYS A 5 8.64 -19.28 3.17
N GLU A 6 7.58 -19.49 3.94
CA GLU A 6 6.54 -18.49 4.17
C GLU A 6 7.10 -17.30 4.97
N ILE A 7 6.92 -16.10 4.42
CA ILE A 7 7.34 -14.84 5.04
C ILE A 7 6.17 -13.90 5.31
N GLY A 8 4.96 -14.27 4.92
CA GLY A 8 3.74 -13.54 5.24
C GLY A 8 2.50 -14.27 4.73
N ARG A 9 1.40 -14.18 5.47
CA ARG A 9 0.11 -14.76 5.11
C ARG A 9 -1.01 -13.80 5.49
N GLY A 10 -1.87 -13.50 4.52
CA GLY A 10 -3.04 -12.65 4.70
C GLY A 10 -4.32 -13.39 4.33
N THR A 11 -5.44 -12.67 4.26
CA THR A 11 -6.73 -13.25 3.88
C THR A 11 -6.81 -13.59 2.39
N PHE A 12 -5.98 -12.98 1.56
CA PHE A 12 -5.96 -13.16 0.11
C PHE A 12 -4.97 -14.23 -0.36
N GLY A 13 -3.83 -14.37 0.32
CA GLY A 13 -2.76 -15.25 -0.14
C GLY A 13 -1.58 -15.33 0.81
N VAL A 14 -0.55 -16.05 0.36
CA VAL A 14 0.73 -16.24 1.05
C VAL A 14 1.84 -15.63 0.22
N VAL A 15 2.82 -15.06 0.92
CA VAL A 15 4.08 -14.61 0.35
C VAL A 15 5.19 -15.56 0.80
N PHE A 16 5.96 -16.02 -0.17
CA PHE A 16 7.09 -16.90 0.03
C PHE A 16 8.40 -16.24 -0.41
N ALA A 17 9.51 -16.65 0.19
CA ALA A 17 10.86 -16.34 -0.24
C ALA A 17 11.74 -17.59 -0.28
N SER A 18 12.81 -17.55 -1.06
CA SER A 18 13.77 -18.66 -1.18
C SER A 18 15.19 -18.12 -1.04
N ALA A 19 16.07 -18.86 -0.35
CA ALA A 19 17.48 -18.51 -0.25
C ALA A 19 18.19 -18.48 -1.63
N ASP A 20 17.72 -19.29 -2.59
CA ASP A 20 18.25 -19.30 -3.96
C ASP A 20 18.00 -17.97 -4.72
N ALA A 21 17.03 -17.16 -4.27
CA ALA A 21 16.64 -15.90 -4.90
C ALA A 21 16.27 -14.88 -3.81
N PRO A 22 17.26 -14.37 -3.06
CA PRO A 22 17.04 -13.61 -1.82
C PRO A 22 16.27 -12.30 -2.04
N ASP A 23 16.32 -11.73 -3.24
CA ASP A 23 15.69 -10.46 -3.62
C ASP A 23 14.31 -10.63 -4.28
N THR A 24 13.83 -11.86 -4.43
CA THR A 24 12.54 -12.17 -5.07
C THR A 24 11.60 -12.86 -4.07
N ALA A 25 10.37 -12.38 -4.02
CA ALA A 25 9.25 -13.00 -3.34
C ALA A 25 8.25 -13.57 -4.33
N VAL A 26 7.46 -14.56 -3.89
CA VAL A 26 6.37 -15.18 -4.65
C VAL A 26 5.08 -14.97 -3.88
N LYS A 27 4.08 -14.29 -4.44
CA LYS A 27 2.73 -14.25 -3.87
C LYS A 27 1.88 -15.31 -4.56
N LYS A 28 1.19 -16.12 -3.76
CA LYS A 28 0.21 -17.12 -4.20
C LYS A 28 -1.15 -16.78 -3.60
N THR A 29 -2.21 -16.79 -4.41
CA THR A 29 -3.58 -16.57 -3.90
C THR A 29 -4.20 -17.86 -3.35
N PHE A 30 -5.03 -17.72 -2.31
CA PHE A 30 -6.00 -18.76 -1.92
C PHE A 30 -7.33 -18.62 -2.66
N LYS A 31 -7.56 -17.47 -3.27
CA LYS A 31 -8.81 -17.09 -3.92
C LYS A 31 -8.68 -17.25 -5.43
N SER A 32 -9.31 -16.37 -6.19
CA SER A 32 -9.32 -16.41 -7.65
C SER A 32 -8.01 -15.89 -8.25
N SER A 33 -7.57 -16.53 -9.33
CA SER A 33 -6.48 -16.02 -10.18
C SER A 33 -6.80 -14.64 -10.77
N ASP A 34 -8.08 -14.30 -10.95
CA ASP A 34 -8.49 -12.99 -11.48
C ASP A 34 -8.11 -11.86 -10.53
N THR A 35 -8.40 -11.99 -9.23
CA THR A 35 -8.02 -10.96 -8.25
C THR A 35 -6.50 -10.85 -8.11
N LEU A 36 -5.78 -11.95 -8.28
CA LEU A 36 -4.32 -11.95 -8.24
C LEU A 36 -3.73 -11.29 -9.51
N ALA A 37 -4.37 -11.46 -10.66
CA ALA A 37 -4.02 -10.75 -11.89
C ALA A 37 -4.27 -9.24 -11.75
N VAL A 38 -5.39 -8.83 -11.13
CA VAL A 38 -5.67 -7.43 -10.80
C VAL A 38 -4.56 -6.83 -9.94
N GLU A 39 -4.13 -7.52 -8.88
CA GLU A 39 -3.01 -7.05 -8.04
C GLU A 39 -1.71 -6.92 -8.85
N PHE A 40 -1.40 -7.89 -9.70
CA PHE A 40 -0.21 -7.87 -10.54
C PHE A 40 -0.22 -6.67 -11.50
N GLU A 41 -1.33 -6.44 -12.19
CA GLU A 41 -1.48 -5.34 -13.15
C GLU A 41 -1.44 -3.97 -12.47
N HIS A 42 -2.17 -3.79 -11.38
CA HIS A 42 -2.21 -2.52 -10.65
C HIS A 42 -0.89 -2.23 -9.93
N GLY A 43 -0.24 -3.26 -9.37
CA GLY A 43 1.09 -3.13 -8.77
C GLY A 43 2.15 -2.75 -9.80
N LEU A 44 2.13 -3.37 -10.99
CA LEU A 44 3.02 -3.01 -12.09
C LEU A 44 2.79 -1.57 -12.56
N ALA A 45 1.54 -1.17 -12.79
CA ALA A 45 1.19 0.19 -13.21
C ALA A 45 1.63 1.23 -12.17
N THR A 46 1.42 0.96 -10.88
CA THR A 46 1.81 1.88 -9.80
C THR A 46 3.33 1.93 -9.63
N SER A 47 4.03 0.81 -9.78
CA SER A 47 5.50 0.77 -9.76
C SER A 47 6.12 1.62 -10.89
N PHE A 48 5.52 1.54 -12.09
CA PHE A 48 5.92 2.38 -13.22
C PHE A 48 5.61 3.87 -12.96
N ALA A 49 4.42 4.19 -12.45
CA ALA A 49 4.01 5.54 -12.09
C ALA A 49 4.99 6.18 -11.09
N VAL A 50 5.28 5.49 -9.98
CA VAL A 50 6.24 5.94 -8.96
C VAL A 50 7.62 6.16 -9.56
N THR A 51 8.13 5.23 -10.38
CA THR A 51 9.44 5.36 -11.02
C THR A 51 9.51 6.59 -11.94
N THR A 52 8.44 6.84 -12.69
CA THR A 52 8.36 7.93 -13.66
C THR A 52 8.33 9.31 -12.99
N VAL A 53 7.56 9.44 -11.90
CA VAL A 53 7.32 10.73 -11.24
C VAL A 53 8.30 11.03 -10.09
N THR A 54 9.05 10.04 -9.60
CA THR A 54 10.04 10.25 -8.53
C THR A 54 11.05 11.35 -8.83
N PRO A 55 11.68 11.45 -10.03
CA PRO A 55 12.67 12.48 -10.30
C PRO A 55 12.14 13.92 -10.32
N ILE A 56 10.83 14.09 -10.57
CA ILE A 56 10.19 15.41 -10.57
C ILE A 56 9.68 15.77 -9.17
N LEU A 57 9.07 14.81 -8.45
CA LEU A 57 8.58 15.04 -7.09
C LEU A 57 9.70 15.25 -6.08
N SER A 58 10.86 14.59 -6.25
CA SER A 58 12.01 14.76 -5.34
C SER A 58 12.65 16.15 -5.38
N ARG A 59 12.29 16.98 -6.38
CA ARG A 59 12.73 18.38 -6.47
C ARG A 59 11.84 19.33 -5.68
N GLU A 60 10.58 18.97 -5.52
CA GLU A 60 9.55 19.80 -4.86
C GLU A 60 9.31 19.36 -3.41
N PHE A 61 9.44 18.06 -3.13
CA PHE A 61 9.13 17.48 -1.82
C PHE A 61 10.40 16.98 -1.12
N PRO A 62 10.58 17.29 0.17
CA PRO A 62 11.73 16.83 0.95
C PRO A 62 11.65 15.33 1.26
N ASP A 63 10.45 14.79 1.37
CA ASP A 63 10.20 13.38 1.63
C ASP A 63 10.01 12.60 0.31
N PRO A 64 10.52 11.36 0.22
CA PRO A 64 10.40 10.58 -0.99
C PRO A 64 8.98 10.02 -1.17
N VAL A 65 8.61 9.74 -2.42
CA VAL A 65 7.46 8.88 -2.72
C VAL A 65 7.78 7.48 -2.18
N PRO A 66 6.85 6.81 -1.49
CA PRO A 66 7.13 5.45 -1.03
C PRO A 66 7.26 4.49 -2.21
N ARG A 67 8.12 3.48 -2.05
CA ARG A 67 8.43 2.54 -3.14
C ARG A 67 7.32 1.52 -3.34
N VAL A 68 7.16 1.07 -4.57
CA VAL A 68 6.35 -0.11 -4.89
C VAL A 68 7.31 -1.22 -5.28
N PRO A 69 7.16 -2.46 -4.76
CA PRO A 69 7.97 -3.58 -5.20
C PRO A 69 7.92 -3.75 -6.72
N TRP A 70 9.05 -4.11 -7.32
CA TRP A 70 9.08 -4.42 -8.76
C TRP A 70 8.36 -5.74 -9.08
N TYR A 71 7.30 -5.69 -9.88
CA TYR A 71 6.57 -6.89 -10.34
C TYR A 71 7.29 -7.52 -11.53
N GLN A 72 7.67 -8.80 -11.42
CA GLN A 72 8.58 -9.47 -12.35
C GLN A 72 7.86 -10.34 -13.39
N SER A 73 7.00 -11.25 -12.94
CA SER A 73 6.27 -12.18 -13.82
C SER A 73 5.10 -12.83 -13.10
N SER A 74 4.12 -13.33 -13.87
CA SER A 74 2.97 -14.09 -13.36
C SER A 74 2.90 -15.48 -14.03
N HIS A 75 2.40 -16.47 -13.28
CA HIS A 75 2.34 -17.88 -13.68
C HIS A 75 1.03 -18.51 -13.18
N GLY A 76 0.50 -19.49 -13.89
CA GLY A 76 -0.71 -20.22 -13.47
C GLY A 76 -2.01 -19.42 -13.38
N MET A 77 -2.10 -18.23 -13.98
CA MET A 77 -3.27 -17.33 -13.86
C MET A 77 -4.53 -17.77 -14.65
N GLN A 78 -4.44 -18.84 -15.45
CA GLN A 78 -5.54 -19.33 -16.29
C GLN A 78 -6.63 -20.07 -15.48
N LYS A 79 -7.81 -20.28 -16.08
CA LYS A 79 -8.88 -21.13 -15.52
C LYS A 79 -9.09 -22.39 -16.38
N PRO A 80 -8.91 -23.61 -15.84
CA PRO A 80 -8.33 -23.90 -14.52
C PRO A 80 -6.84 -23.49 -14.45
N PRO A 81 -6.27 -23.29 -13.25
CA PRO A 81 -4.85 -22.95 -13.11
C PRO A 81 -3.95 -23.94 -13.84
N ALA A 82 -3.15 -23.44 -14.78
CA ALA A 82 -2.27 -24.26 -15.57
C ALA A 82 -1.01 -24.62 -14.78
N ARG A 83 -0.61 -25.90 -14.85
CA ARG A 83 0.69 -26.37 -14.35
C ARG A 83 1.77 -26.05 -15.39
N ASP A 84 2.08 -24.76 -15.51
CA ASP A 84 3.09 -24.28 -16.45
C ASP A 84 4.53 -24.67 -16.07
N ALA A 85 5.49 -24.26 -16.89
CA ALA A 85 6.90 -24.55 -16.68
C ALA A 85 7.46 -24.02 -15.35
N TRP A 86 6.87 -22.96 -14.80
CA TRP A 86 7.27 -22.45 -13.50
C TRP A 86 6.81 -23.41 -12.39
N TRP A 87 5.54 -23.84 -12.42
CA TRP A 87 5.02 -24.80 -11.45
C TRP A 87 5.72 -26.15 -11.56
N MET A 88 5.99 -26.66 -12.77
CA MET A 88 6.74 -27.92 -12.96
C MET A 88 8.11 -27.91 -12.26
N ARG A 89 8.78 -26.74 -12.21
CA ARG A 89 10.09 -26.59 -11.55
C ARG A 89 10.02 -26.30 -10.05
N ASN A 90 8.96 -25.63 -9.59
CA ASN A 90 8.91 -25.09 -8.23
C ASN A 90 7.94 -25.81 -7.29
N GLN A 91 7.07 -26.68 -7.80
CA GLN A 91 6.02 -27.30 -6.98
C GLN A 91 6.57 -28.08 -5.79
N SER A 92 7.63 -28.87 -5.97
CA SER A 92 8.27 -29.64 -4.90
C SER A 92 8.99 -28.77 -3.87
N ARG A 93 9.22 -27.50 -4.18
CA ARG A 93 9.85 -26.52 -3.29
C ARG A 93 8.83 -25.76 -2.44
N MET A 94 7.56 -25.77 -2.82
CA MET A 94 6.50 -25.13 -2.04
C MET A 94 6.13 -25.98 -0.82
N PRO A 95 5.81 -25.35 0.33
CA PRO A 95 5.34 -26.07 1.50
C PRO A 95 4.09 -26.92 1.22
N SER A 96 4.07 -28.15 1.71
CA SER A 96 2.90 -29.04 1.61
C SER A 96 1.94 -28.93 2.79
N THR A 97 2.39 -28.37 3.92
CA THR A 97 1.66 -28.34 5.20
C THR A 97 0.27 -27.72 5.10
N ASN A 98 0.11 -26.71 4.25
CA ASN A 98 -1.15 -25.98 4.03
C ASN A 98 -1.72 -26.18 2.61
N GLY A 99 -1.26 -27.19 1.86
CA GLY A 99 -1.64 -27.38 0.45
C GLY A 99 -1.03 -26.32 -0.50
N ASP A 100 -0.02 -25.57 -0.03
CA ASP A 100 0.61 -24.49 -0.81
C ASP A 100 1.39 -25.02 -2.03
N ASN A 101 1.66 -26.32 -2.09
CA ASN A 101 2.22 -27.02 -3.24
C ASN A 101 1.21 -27.37 -4.35
N ALA A 102 -0.08 -27.08 -4.19
CA ALA A 102 -1.05 -27.23 -5.27
C ALA A 102 -0.90 -26.07 -6.29
N PRO A 103 -0.87 -26.32 -7.62
CA PRO A 103 -0.79 -25.25 -8.61
C PRO A 103 -1.95 -24.27 -8.50
N ASN A 104 -1.63 -22.97 -8.45
CA ASN A 104 -2.59 -21.85 -8.53
C ASN A 104 -1.91 -20.63 -9.16
N GLY A 105 -2.64 -19.54 -9.38
CA GLY A 105 -2.06 -18.26 -9.77
C GLY A 105 -0.96 -17.84 -8.79
N VAL A 106 0.19 -17.44 -9.34
CA VAL A 106 1.30 -16.83 -8.58
C VAL A 106 1.88 -15.67 -9.36
N PHE A 107 2.42 -14.69 -8.66
CA PHE A 107 3.34 -13.73 -9.27
C PHE A 107 4.64 -13.60 -8.45
N LEU A 108 5.70 -13.23 -9.16
CA LEU A 108 7.01 -12.95 -8.62
C LEU A 108 7.21 -11.45 -8.58
N PHE A 109 7.78 -10.95 -7.49
CA PHE A 109 8.02 -9.53 -7.28
C PHE A 109 9.25 -9.31 -6.40
N GLU A 110 9.74 -8.08 -6.35
CA GLU A 110 10.81 -7.66 -5.44
C GLU A 110 10.43 -8.01 -4.00
N ARG A 111 11.31 -8.75 -3.33
CA ARG A 111 11.13 -9.02 -1.91
C ARG A 111 11.36 -7.74 -1.13
N ILE A 112 10.45 -7.40 -0.22
CA ILE A 112 10.68 -6.34 0.75
C ILE A 112 11.57 -6.91 1.87
N PRO A 113 12.76 -6.34 2.14
CA PRO A 113 13.58 -6.81 3.25
C PRO A 113 12.94 -6.41 4.58
N PRO A 114 13.05 -7.23 5.63
CA PRO A 114 12.47 -6.92 6.92
C PRO A 114 13.17 -5.70 7.55
N VAL A 115 12.50 -5.10 8.54
CA VAL A 115 13.09 -4.05 9.39
C VAL A 115 14.45 -4.51 9.96
N PRO A 116 15.49 -3.65 10.03
CA PRO A 116 16.80 -4.04 10.55
C PRO A 116 16.76 -4.61 11.98
N ARG A 117 17.60 -5.62 12.26
CA ARG A 117 17.60 -6.34 13.55
C ARG A 117 17.69 -5.43 14.78
N PRO A 118 18.54 -4.38 14.84
CA PRO A 118 18.58 -3.49 15.99
C PRO A 118 17.24 -2.80 16.27
N LEU A 119 16.48 -2.48 15.22
CA LEU A 119 15.15 -1.88 15.38
C LEU A 119 14.11 -2.94 15.80
N GLN A 120 14.18 -4.17 15.29
CA GLN A 120 13.34 -5.29 15.79
C GLN A 120 13.52 -5.49 17.30
N GLU A 121 14.77 -5.51 17.77
CA GLU A 121 15.10 -5.66 19.19
C GLU A 121 14.57 -4.49 20.03
N SER A 122 14.68 -3.26 19.52
CA SER A 122 14.13 -2.07 20.15
C SER A 122 12.60 -2.14 20.27
N LEU A 123 11.90 -2.59 19.22
CA LEU A 123 10.45 -2.80 19.25
C LEU A 123 10.05 -3.84 20.29
N ILE A 124 10.73 -5.00 20.33
CA ILE A 124 10.44 -6.04 21.33
C ILE A 124 10.63 -5.51 22.73
N ARG A 125 11.76 -4.84 23.01
CA ARG A 125 12.04 -4.28 24.34
C ARG A 125 11.02 -3.23 24.78
N ARG A 126 10.41 -2.53 23.82
CA ARG A 126 9.46 -1.45 24.08
C ARG A 126 8.02 -1.94 24.28
N PHE A 127 7.62 -2.97 23.57
CA PHE A 127 6.21 -3.39 23.47
C PHE A 127 5.91 -4.79 24.03
N TRP A 128 6.91 -5.57 24.42
CA TRP A 128 6.71 -6.87 25.08
C TRP A 128 7.04 -6.81 26.58
N PRO A 129 6.28 -7.52 27.43
CA PRO A 129 6.64 -7.79 28.82
C PRO A 129 8.00 -8.47 28.93
N LEU A 130 8.78 -8.13 29.97
CA LEU A 130 10.17 -8.61 30.14
C LEU A 130 10.32 -10.13 30.05
N ASP A 131 9.36 -10.89 30.60
CA ASP A 131 9.32 -12.34 30.60
C ASP A 131 9.07 -12.96 29.21
N ARG A 132 8.56 -12.18 28.25
CA ARG A 132 8.27 -12.63 26.87
C ARG A 132 9.27 -12.13 25.83
N GLN A 133 10.16 -11.21 26.19
CA GLN A 133 11.09 -10.60 25.23
C GLN A 133 12.05 -11.63 24.60
N GLN A 134 12.60 -12.56 25.40
CA GLN A 134 13.52 -13.57 24.88
C GLN A 134 12.82 -14.49 23.87
N MET A 135 11.61 -14.96 24.19
CA MET A 135 10.80 -15.78 23.29
C MET A 135 10.52 -15.04 21.97
N ALA A 136 10.14 -13.76 22.03
CA ALA A 136 9.90 -12.96 20.84
C ALA A 136 11.16 -12.73 19.99
N LEU A 137 12.34 -12.64 20.63
CA LEU A 137 13.62 -12.49 19.93
C LEU A 137 14.07 -13.76 19.20
N GLU A 138 13.71 -14.92 19.74
CA GLU A 138 14.04 -16.24 19.20
C GLU A 138 13.04 -16.72 18.15
N ASP A 139 11.83 -16.18 18.14
CA ASP A 139 10.80 -16.50 17.15
C ASP A 139 11.25 -16.13 15.72
N ASP A 140 11.31 -17.15 14.86
CA ASP A 140 11.72 -17.02 13.46
C ASP A 140 10.71 -16.24 12.61
N GLU A 141 9.44 -16.14 13.03
CA GLU A 141 8.45 -15.32 12.34
C GLU A 141 8.74 -13.83 12.50
N ASN A 142 9.24 -13.44 13.67
CA ASN A 142 9.58 -12.05 13.99
C ASN A 142 10.76 -11.52 13.16
N ARG A 143 11.48 -12.40 12.44
CA ARG A 143 12.51 -12.01 11.48
C ARG A 143 11.93 -11.38 10.21
N ASP A 144 10.66 -11.63 9.90
CA ASP A 144 9.94 -11.06 8.75
C ASP A 144 9.19 -9.76 9.15
N CYS A 145 9.82 -8.94 10.00
CA CYS A 145 9.23 -7.75 10.59
C CYS A 145 8.91 -6.66 9.56
N MET A 146 7.69 -6.12 9.63
CA MET A 146 7.20 -4.97 8.86
C MET A 146 6.33 -4.10 9.77
N ILE A 147 6.53 -2.78 9.77
CA ILE A 147 5.74 -1.85 10.58
C ILE A 147 4.62 -1.27 9.73
N ARG A 148 3.37 -1.32 10.20
CA ARG A 148 2.22 -0.63 9.61
C ARG A 148 2.01 0.71 10.31
N PRO A 149 2.32 1.85 9.67
CA PRO A 149 2.22 3.16 10.30
C PRO A 149 0.78 3.69 10.20
N TYR A 150 0.01 3.52 11.26
CA TYR A 150 -1.36 4.03 11.35
C TYR A 150 -1.37 5.45 11.93
N LEU A 151 -1.80 6.44 11.14
CA LEU A 151 -1.84 7.85 11.54
C LEU A 151 -3.12 8.26 12.27
N GLN A 152 -3.91 7.29 12.71
CA GLN A 152 -5.04 7.52 13.62
C GLN A 152 -4.72 6.99 15.02
N GLU A 153 -5.42 7.52 16.00
CA GLU A 153 -5.34 7.04 17.38
C GLU A 153 -6.03 5.68 17.51
N ARG A 154 -5.47 4.78 18.34
CA ARG A 154 -6.09 3.48 18.61
C ARG A 154 -7.16 3.62 19.69
N TRP A 155 -8.38 3.23 19.35
CA TRP A 155 -9.51 3.26 20.28
C TRP A 155 -10.19 1.90 20.37
N VAL A 156 -10.60 1.53 21.58
CA VAL A 156 -11.51 0.40 21.82
C VAL A 156 -12.74 0.91 22.52
N TYR A 157 -13.90 0.43 22.06
CA TYR A 157 -15.17 0.76 22.68
C TYR A 157 -15.43 -0.19 23.85
N HIS A 158 -15.71 0.36 25.04
CA HIS A 158 -16.13 -0.39 26.20
C HIS A 158 -17.59 -0.06 26.50
N GLU A 159 -18.48 -1.05 26.47
CA GLU A 159 -19.93 -0.85 26.61
C GLU A 159 -20.33 -0.02 27.85
N SER A 160 -19.60 -0.18 28.96
CA SER A 160 -19.87 0.53 30.23
C SER A 160 -19.07 1.81 30.45
N ARG A 161 -18.04 2.10 29.64
CA ARG A 161 -17.10 3.23 29.88
C ARG A 161 -16.85 4.12 28.67
N GLY A 162 -17.49 3.85 27.54
CA GLY A 162 -17.26 4.57 26.29
C GLY A 162 -15.92 4.23 25.65
N ARG A 163 -15.42 5.14 24.82
CA ARG A 163 -14.20 4.97 24.01
C ARG A 163 -12.96 5.07 24.92
N LYS A 164 -12.17 3.99 25.02
CA LYS A 164 -10.91 3.97 25.79
C LYS A 164 -9.72 3.75 24.85
N ARG A 165 -8.67 4.54 25.04
CA ARG A 165 -7.37 4.35 24.38
C ARG A 165 -6.71 3.08 24.95
N LEU A 166 -6.36 2.13 24.09
CA LEU A 166 -5.66 0.92 24.53
C LEU A 166 -4.22 1.25 24.93
N ASN A 167 -3.82 0.78 26.09
CA ASN A 167 -2.42 0.65 26.48
C ASN A 167 -1.83 -0.60 25.80
N ASN A 168 -0.91 -0.34 24.87
CA ASN A 168 -0.41 -1.27 23.85
C ASN A 168 0.72 -2.20 24.36
N GLU A 169 0.57 -2.78 25.55
CA GLU A 169 1.67 -3.51 26.21
C GLU A 169 1.79 -4.99 25.79
N GLN A 170 0.93 -5.47 24.88
CA GLN A 170 0.91 -6.89 24.50
C GLN A 170 0.79 -7.02 22.99
N LYS A 171 1.92 -6.87 22.32
CA LYS A 171 2.07 -7.27 20.92
C LYS A 171 2.42 -8.75 20.87
N GLU A 172 1.97 -9.45 19.84
CA GLU A 172 2.15 -10.90 19.70
C GLU A 172 3.16 -11.26 18.61
N SER A 173 3.31 -10.40 17.58
CA SER A 173 4.28 -10.60 16.50
C SER A 173 4.83 -9.26 15.98
N LEU A 174 6.04 -9.32 15.43
CA LEU A 174 6.65 -8.27 14.61
C LEU A 174 6.23 -8.34 13.13
N ARG A 175 5.62 -9.45 12.67
CA ARG A 175 4.99 -9.51 11.35
C ARG A 175 3.78 -8.58 11.34
N ASN A 176 3.70 -7.70 10.33
CA ASN A 176 2.61 -6.72 10.22
C ASN A 176 2.41 -5.89 11.50
N PHE A 177 3.50 -5.52 12.18
CA PHE A 177 3.50 -4.80 13.45
C PHE A 177 2.68 -3.50 13.35
N PRO A 178 1.51 -3.40 13.99
CA PRO A 178 0.69 -2.20 13.88
C PRO A 178 1.21 -1.12 14.85
N ALA A 179 1.68 -0.01 14.29
CA ALA A 179 2.15 1.15 15.03
C ALA A 179 1.20 2.33 14.82
N TYR A 180 0.38 2.62 15.82
CA TYR A 180 -0.53 3.77 15.81
C TYR A 180 0.22 5.07 16.09
N LEU A 181 -0.47 6.21 15.95
CA LEU A 181 0.14 7.54 16.03
C LEU A 181 1.02 7.72 17.28
N ASP A 182 0.57 7.25 18.46
CA ASP A 182 1.34 7.33 19.69
C ASP A 182 2.47 6.30 19.78
N ASP A 183 2.32 5.13 19.16
CA ASP A 183 3.41 4.16 19.01
C ASP A 183 4.54 4.72 18.15
N LEU A 184 4.21 5.34 17.01
CA LEU A 184 5.17 5.97 16.09
C LEU A 184 5.98 7.05 16.82
N GLN A 185 5.31 7.92 17.59
CA GLN A 185 5.99 8.90 18.45
C GLN A 185 6.89 8.23 19.49
N ARG A 186 6.43 7.16 20.14
CA ARG A 186 7.19 6.43 21.17
C ARG A 186 8.45 5.77 20.65
N ILE A 187 8.50 5.40 19.37
CA ILE A 187 9.67 4.81 18.71
C ILE A 187 10.48 5.83 17.91
N GLY A 188 10.14 7.13 18.01
CA GLY A 188 10.90 8.21 17.39
C GLY A 188 10.74 8.32 15.88
N ILE A 189 9.64 7.80 15.32
CA ILE A 189 9.30 8.00 13.90
C ILE A 189 8.55 9.33 13.76
N ASP A 190 9.02 10.18 12.84
CA ASP A 190 8.37 11.46 12.56
C ASP A 190 7.05 11.25 11.83
N CYS A 191 5.94 11.44 12.55
CA CYS A 191 4.60 11.27 12.00
C CYS A 191 4.29 12.29 10.90
N HIS A 192 4.94 13.46 10.88
CA HIS A 192 4.76 14.43 9.79
C HIS A 192 5.43 13.92 8.51
N SER A 193 6.66 13.41 8.59
CA SER A 193 7.30 12.75 7.44
C SER A 193 6.49 11.56 6.93
N VAL A 194 6.01 10.68 7.82
CA VAL A 194 5.14 9.56 7.46
C VAL A 194 3.88 10.06 6.73
N ALA A 195 3.24 11.11 7.25
CA ALA A 195 2.07 11.72 6.60
C ALA A 195 2.38 12.27 5.21
N ARG A 196 3.55 12.91 5.02
CA ARG A 196 3.97 13.41 3.70
C ARG A 196 4.23 12.25 2.72
N GLN A 197 4.90 11.19 3.15
CA GLN A 197 5.15 10.01 2.32
C GLN A 197 3.84 9.30 1.92
N ILE A 198 2.91 9.09 2.86
CA ILE A 198 1.58 8.51 2.56
C ILE A 198 0.81 9.41 1.59
N ALA A 199 0.83 10.74 1.79
CA ALA A 199 0.19 11.70 0.90
C ALA A 199 0.76 11.66 -0.53
N LEU A 200 2.09 11.55 -0.66
CA LEU A 200 2.77 11.41 -1.94
C LEU A 200 2.39 10.10 -2.64
N GLY A 201 2.39 8.98 -1.91
CA GLY A 201 1.97 7.68 -2.44
C GLY A 201 0.51 7.70 -2.93
N LEU A 202 -0.39 8.29 -2.14
CA LEU A 202 -1.79 8.45 -2.53
C LEU A 202 -1.96 9.35 -3.76
N ALA A 203 -1.22 10.47 -3.84
CA ALA A 203 -1.28 11.37 -4.99
C ALA A 203 -0.79 10.69 -6.28
N VAL A 204 0.31 9.94 -6.22
CA VAL A 204 0.80 9.16 -7.38
C VAL A 204 -0.21 8.09 -7.77
N GLY A 205 -0.75 7.36 -6.79
CA GLY A 205 -1.79 6.37 -7.01
C GLY A 205 -3.03 6.92 -7.72
N HIS A 206 -3.54 8.06 -7.23
CA HIS A 206 -4.71 8.72 -7.80
C HIS A 206 -4.43 9.33 -9.17
N TRP A 207 -3.38 10.15 -9.31
CA TRP A 207 -3.25 11.07 -10.45
C TRP A 207 -2.33 10.58 -11.55
N GLU A 208 -1.40 9.67 -11.25
CA GLU A 208 -0.49 9.08 -12.24
C GLU A 208 -0.89 7.63 -12.57
N ALA A 209 -1.10 6.80 -11.55
CA ALA A 209 -1.52 5.41 -11.74
C ALA A 209 -3.03 5.27 -12.05
N GLN A 210 -3.81 6.32 -11.81
CA GLN A 210 -5.25 6.37 -12.08
C GLN A 210 -6.05 5.29 -11.33
N LEU A 211 -5.72 5.06 -10.06
CA LEU A 211 -6.37 4.10 -9.18
C LEU A 211 -7.11 4.80 -8.04
N ASP A 212 -8.16 4.17 -7.52
CA ASP A 212 -8.86 4.66 -6.33
C ASP A 212 -8.14 4.35 -5.00
N MET A 213 -7.01 3.63 -5.06
CA MET A 213 -6.17 3.27 -3.92
C MET A 213 -6.95 2.58 -2.79
N THR A 214 -8.03 1.86 -3.14
CA THR A 214 -8.81 1.08 -2.18
C THR A 214 -7.97 -0.08 -1.64
N ASP A 215 -7.88 -0.17 -0.32
CA ASP A 215 -7.20 -1.24 0.43
C ASP A 215 -5.68 -1.34 0.21
N VAL A 216 -5.05 -0.31 -0.36
CA VAL A 216 -3.59 -0.23 -0.47
C VAL A 216 -2.99 -0.05 0.92
N GLU A 217 -2.00 -0.89 1.20
CA GLU A 217 -1.31 -0.91 2.47
C GLU A 217 0.03 -0.16 2.39
N PHE A 218 0.38 0.51 3.50
CA PHE A 218 1.66 1.17 3.68
C PHE A 218 2.48 0.41 4.72
N VAL A 219 3.74 0.12 4.42
CA VAL A 219 4.63 -0.54 5.37
C VAL A 219 5.98 0.16 5.45
N ILE A 220 6.50 0.34 6.66
CA ILE A 220 7.90 0.72 6.89
C ILE A 220 8.68 -0.58 7.09
N ALA A 221 9.61 -0.83 6.20
CA ALA A 221 10.43 -2.03 6.20
C ALA A 221 11.88 -1.69 5.81
N GLY A 222 12.74 -2.70 5.72
CA GLY A 222 14.12 -2.50 5.33
C GLY A 222 14.24 -1.86 3.93
N ARG A 223 15.41 -1.32 3.65
CA ARG A 223 15.84 -0.93 2.29
C ARG A 223 17.00 -1.82 1.85
N TYR A 224 17.07 -2.15 0.57
CA TYR A 224 18.29 -2.72 0.01
C TYR A 224 19.41 -1.66 0.02
N PRO A 225 20.66 -2.02 0.36
CA PRO A 225 21.79 -1.16 0.06
C PRO A 225 21.93 -1.03 -1.47
N SER A 226 21.88 0.19 -2.00
CA SER A 226 22.06 0.50 -3.42
C SER A 226 23.50 0.25 -3.89
N PRO A 227 23.84 -0.09 -5.16
CA PRO A 227 23.04 -0.55 -6.31
C PRO A 227 23.67 -1.80 -6.98
N VAL A 228 23.20 -3.01 -6.69
CA VAL A 228 23.51 -4.19 -7.56
C VAL A 228 22.27 -4.64 -8.33
N THR A 229 21.07 -4.29 -7.85
CA THR A 229 19.80 -4.75 -8.41
C THR A 229 19.27 -3.85 -9.54
N ALA A 230 19.61 -2.56 -9.56
CA ALA A 230 19.18 -1.63 -10.62
C ALA A 230 19.72 -1.99 -12.01
N SER A 231 20.89 -2.64 -12.08
CA SER A 231 21.52 -3.05 -13.35
C SER A 231 20.84 -4.25 -14.04
N ARG A 232 19.96 -5.00 -13.35
CA ARG A 232 19.33 -6.21 -13.92
C ARG A 232 17.94 -5.96 -14.50
N ALA A 233 17.42 -4.73 -14.41
CA ALA A 233 16.02 -4.41 -14.72
C ALA A 233 15.74 -3.99 -16.19
N HIS A 234 16.75 -3.96 -17.07
CA HIS A 234 16.60 -3.39 -18.41
C HIS A 234 16.35 -4.43 -19.51
N THR A 235 15.30 -5.26 -19.40
CA THR A 235 14.72 -5.97 -20.56
C THR A 235 13.42 -6.69 -20.18
N MET A 236 12.28 -6.01 -20.31
CA MET A 236 10.98 -6.67 -20.53
C MET A 236 10.23 -5.92 -21.64
N PRO A 237 9.69 -6.61 -22.67
CA PRO A 237 8.92 -5.98 -23.74
C PRO A 237 7.55 -5.54 -23.24
N LEU A 238 7.24 -4.26 -23.47
CA LEU A 238 6.02 -3.53 -23.08
C LEU A 238 4.80 -3.83 -23.97
N ASP A 239 4.68 -5.03 -24.54
CA ASP A 239 3.75 -5.29 -25.65
C ASP A 239 2.28 -5.44 -25.24
N ALA A 240 1.94 -5.28 -23.96
CA ALA A 240 0.58 -5.47 -23.43
C ALA A 240 -0.07 -4.21 -22.80
N TYR A 241 0.58 -3.04 -22.84
CA TYR A 241 -0.03 -1.79 -22.40
C TYR A 241 -0.30 -0.88 -23.61
N ASP A 242 -1.52 -0.36 -23.70
CA ASP A 242 -2.10 0.30 -24.87
C ASP A 242 -1.19 1.43 -25.45
N LYS A 243 -1.06 1.42 -26.77
CA LYS A 243 -0.18 2.24 -27.60
C LYS A 243 -0.70 3.67 -27.76
N ARG A 244 -0.84 4.40 -26.66
CA ARG A 244 -1.08 5.85 -26.69
C ARG A 244 -0.29 6.57 -25.61
N ASP A 245 1.02 6.44 -25.66
CA ASP A 245 1.89 7.58 -25.32
C ASP A 245 3.33 7.31 -25.76
N ASN A 246 3.81 8.14 -26.68
CA ASN A 246 5.21 8.20 -27.07
C ASN A 246 6.01 8.87 -25.94
N LEU A 247 6.41 8.12 -24.91
CA LEU A 247 7.45 8.53 -23.98
C LEU A 247 8.71 7.71 -24.25
N GLY A 248 9.40 8.09 -25.33
CA GLY A 248 10.64 7.46 -25.77
C GLY A 248 11.76 7.56 -24.74
N ASN A 249 12.56 6.48 -24.69
CA ASN A 249 13.92 6.37 -24.16
C ASN A 249 14.42 7.58 -23.34
N ARG A 250 14.19 7.55 -22.03
CA ARG A 250 15.01 8.32 -21.08
C ARG A 250 15.80 7.34 -20.22
N THR A 251 17.09 7.31 -20.49
CA THR A 251 18.13 6.73 -19.63
C THR A 251 17.95 7.29 -18.21
N ILE A 252 17.55 6.44 -17.26
CA ILE A 252 17.41 6.82 -15.85
C ILE A 252 18.82 6.93 -15.26
N VAL A 253 19.23 8.16 -14.97
CA VAL A 253 20.50 8.48 -14.32
C VAL A 253 20.50 7.88 -12.90
N SER A 254 21.49 7.05 -12.64
CA SER A 254 21.84 6.49 -11.34
C SER A 254 22.54 7.53 -10.48
N ASP A 255 21.79 8.24 -9.63
CA ASP A 255 22.34 9.02 -8.52
C ASP A 255 21.33 9.09 -7.37
N VAL A 256 21.04 7.95 -6.74
CA VAL A 256 20.39 7.93 -5.42
C VAL A 256 21.49 7.73 -4.38
N ARG A 257 22.06 8.84 -3.90
CA ARG A 257 22.95 8.85 -2.72
C ARG A 257 22.27 8.10 -1.58
N GLU A 258 23.05 7.43 -0.72
CA GLU A 258 22.61 6.77 0.53
C GLU A 258 22.06 7.78 1.57
N GLN A 259 21.12 8.64 1.19
CA GLN A 259 20.47 9.54 2.12
C GLN A 259 19.54 8.71 3.01
N GLN A 260 19.68 8.88 4.32
CA GLN A 260 18.69 8.43 5.29
C GLN A 260 17.34 9.00 4.86
N GLN A 261 16.30 8.16 4.85
CA GLN A 261 14.96 8.66 4.56
C GLN A 261 14.55 9.60 5.69
N PRO A 262 14.12 10.85 5.39
CA PRO A 262 13.70 11.78 6.42
C PRO A 262 12.62 11.13 7.30
N GLY A 263 12.70 11.38 8.61
CA GLY A 263 11.69 10.94 9.57
C GLY A 263 11.57 9.44 9.83
N LEU A 264 12.32 8.59 9.12
CA LEU A 264 12.32 7.13 9.29
C LEU A 264 13.62 6.61 9.91
N PRO A 265 13.58 5.43 10.56
CA PRO A 265 14.78 4.81 11.10
C PRO A 265 15.81 4.49 10.01
N THR A 266 17.10 4.48 10.38
CA THR A 266 18.20 4.15 9.45
C THR A 266 17.98 2.79 8.78
N ASN A 267 18.30 2.70 7.49
CA ASN A 267 18.12 1.50 6.66
C ASN A 267 16.68 1.00 6.54
N THR A 268 15.70 1.89 6.74
CA THR A 268 14.30 1.64 6.41
C THR A 268 13.82 2.58 5.31
N GLN A 269 12.69 2.20 4.71
CA GLN A 269 11.92 3.04 3.80
C GLN A 269 10.45 2.64 3.85
N MET A 270 9.58 3.51 3.37
CA MET A 270 8.16 3.20 3.21
C MET A 270 7.90 2.52 1.86
N TRP A 271 7.01 1.53 1.89
CA TRP A 271 6.57 0.76 0.74
C TRP A 271 5.04 0.80 0.62
N LEU A 272 4.53 0.82 -0.61
CA LEU A 272 3.13 0.57 -0.97
C LEU A 272 2.97 -0.88 -1.42
N VAL A 273 1.98 -1.58 -0.87
CA VAL A 273 1.66 -2.97 -1.20
C VAL A 273 0.15 -3.21 -1.23
N ASP A 274 -0.24 -4.40 -1.69
CA ASP A 274 -1.62 -4.90 -1.73
C ASP A 274 -2.57 -4.07 -2.62
N PHE A 275 -2.50 -4.31 -3.93
CA PHE A 275 -3.31 -3.60 -4.93
C PHE A 275 -4.53 -4.41 -5.42
N ASP A 276 -4.91 -5.47 -4.71
CA ASP A 276 -5.91 -6.45 -5.14
C ASP A 276 -7.34 -5.89 -5.20
N LYS A 277 -7.63 -4.82 -4.44
CA LYS A 277 -8.96 -4.17 -4.41
C LYS A 277 -9.04 -2.79 -5.06
N CYS A 278 -7.92 -2.31 -5.60
CA CYS A 278 -7.88 -1.07 -6.37
C CYS A 278 -8.77 -1.16 -7.60
N ASN A 279 -9.39 -0.04 -7.98
CA ASN A 279 -10.11 0.09 -9.25
C ASN A 279 -9.54 1.24 -10.05
N ARG A 280 -9.54 1.11 -11.38
CA ARG A 280 -9.23 2.22 -12.26
C ARG A 280 -10.25 3.35 -12.10
N VAL A 281 -9.74 4.56 -12.17
CA VAL A 281 -10.51 5.80 -12.15
C VAL A 281 -9.96 6.68 -13.25
N PRO A 282 -10.73 7.03 -14.29
CA PRO A 282 -10.24 7.86 -15.39
C PRO A 282 -10.13 9.33 -14.92
N VAL A 283 -9.15 9.61 -14.06
CA VAL A 283 -9.00 10.91 -13.37
C VAL A 283 -8.66 12.07 -14.31
N TRP A 284 -8.46 11.79 -15.59
CA TRP A 284 -8.16 12.76 -16.65
C TRP A 284 -9.37 13.07 -17.55
N ASP A 285 -10.50 12.37 -17.38
CA ASP A 285 -11.74 12.63 -18.13
C ASP A 285 -12.53 13.82 -17.53
N ASP A 286 -13.43 14.40 -18.34
CA ASP A 286 -14.27 15.57 -18.02
C ASP A 286 -15.48 15.20 -17.15
N THR A 287 -15.79 13.91 -16.98
CA THR A 287 -16.97 13.40 -16.24
C THR A 287 -16.78 13.26 -14.71
N LEU A 288 -15.66 13.76 -14.17
CA LEU A 288 -15.06 13.41 -12.87
C LEU A 288 -15.90 13.65 -11.60
N THR A 289 -17.05 14.33 -11.64
CA THR A 289 -17.77 14.63 -10.37
C THR A 289 -18.14 13.36 -9.60
N ARG A 290 -18.42 12.24 -10.30
CA ARG A 290 -18.64 10.92 -9.66
C ARG A 290 -17.34 10.28 -9.16
N ASP A 291 -16.24 10.50 -9.84
CA ASP A 291 -14.93 9.91 -9.53
C ASP A 291 -14.23 10.56 -8.33
N ILE A 292 -14.46 11.84 -8.05
CA ILE A 292 -13.93 12.47 -6.81
C ILE A 292 -14.42 11.74 -5.56
N ARG A 293 -15.71 11.38 -5.53
CA ARG A 293 -16.30 10.62 -4.42
C ARG A 293 -15.73 9.20 -4.37
N LYS A 294 -15.37 8.60 -5.52
CA LYS A 294 -14.65 7.33 -5.59
C LYS A 294 -13.34 7.34 -4.87
N LEU A 295 -12.50 8.32 -5.20
CA LEU A 295 -11.20 8.50 -4.58
C LEU A 295 -11.35 8.71 -3.07
N ALA A 296 -12.31 9.54 -2.63
CA ALA A 296 -12.58 9.77 -1.22
C ALA A 296 -13.07 8.51 -0.48
N LEU A 297 -13.93 7.70 -1.10
CA LEU A 297 -14.38 6.43 -0.54
C LEU A 297 -13.26 5.39 -0.48
N GLY A 298 -12.34 5.39 -1.45
CA GLY A 298 -11.12 4.59 -1.43
C GLY A 298 -10.29 4.87 -0.17
N ILE A 299 -10.07 6.14 0.16
CA ILE A 299 -9.37 6.55 1.40
C ILE A 299 -10.08 5.99 2.65
N CYS A 300 -11.41 6.13 2.73
CA CYS A 300 -12.21 5.65 3.88
C CYS A 300 -12.22 4.12 4.02
N ALA A 301 -11.94 3.40 2.93
CA ALA A 301 -12.03 1.95 2.86
C ALA A 301 -10.78 1.23 3.40
N ASN A 302 -9.70 1.98 3.59
CA ASN A 302 -8.42 1.47 4.03
C ASN A 302 -8.36 1.32 5.55
N ASP A 303 -7.42 0.50 5.99
CA ASP A 303 -6.84 0.55 7.33
C ASP A 303 -6.47 2.00 7.73
N PRO A 304 -6.28 2.30 9.03
CA PRO A 304 -6.10 3.67 9.54
C PRO A 304 -4.74 4.32 9.23
N TYR A 305 -4.20 4.09 8.02
CA TYR A 305 -3.01 4.73 7.47
C TYR A 305 -3.19 6.24 7.29
N TYR A 306 -4.35 6.67 6.81
CA TYR A 306 -4.63 8.09 6.57
C TYR A 306 -5.03 8.78 7.88
N PRO A 307 -4.51 10.00 8.16
CA PRO A 307 -4.88 10.73 9.37
C PRO A 307 -6.37 11.10 9.34
N SER A 308 -7.02 11.11 10.50
CA SER A 308 -8.45 11.44 10.58
C SER A 308 -8.69 12.93 10.26
N PRO A 309 -9.69 13.27 9.42
CA PRO A 309 -10.16 14.65 9.24
C PRO A 309 -10.82 15.24 10.50
N LEU A 310 -11.18 14.39 11.47
CA LEU A 310 -11.72 14.77 12.78
C LEU A 310 -10.91 14.08 13.89
N PRO A 311 -9.63 14.46 14.09
CA PRO A 311 -8.78 13.84 15.10
C PRO A 311 -9.20 14.29 16.50
N ASP A 312 -8.92 13.44 17.48
CA ASP A 312 -9.26 13.71 18.89
C ASP A 312 -8.20 14.60 19.58
N THR A 313 -7.02 14.75 18.98
CA THR A 313 -5.91 15.54 19.52
C THR A 313 -5.42 16.62 18.57
N ARG A 314 -4.80 17.67 19.15
CA ARG A 314 -4.14 18.73 18.38
C ARG A 314 -3.02 18.20 17.50
N PHE A 315 -2.25 17.24 18.01
CA PHE A 315 -1.19 16.59 17.24
C PHE A 315 -1.74 15.85 16.03
N GLY A 316 -2.82 15.07 16.20
CA GLY A 316 -3.52 14.43 15.07
C GLY A 316 -4.01 15.44 14.04
N TRP A 317 -4.47 16.62 14.48
CA TRP A 317 -4.84 17.72 13.59
C TRP A 317 -3.65 18.26 12.77
N ASP A 318 -2.51 18.50 13.42
CA ASP A 318 -1.32 19.00 12.73
C ASP A 318 -0.78 17.98 11.70
N VAL A 319 -0.89 16.67 12.00
CA VAL A 319 -0.58 15.57 11.06
C VAL A 319 -1.56 15.54 9.89
N PHE A 320 -2.86 15.70 10.13
CA PHE A 320 -3.89 15.78 9.08
C PHE A 320 -3.67 16.98 8.13
N ILE A 321 -3.31 18.15 8.67
CA ILE A 321 -2.98 19.33 7.87
C ILE A 321 -1.73 19.08 7.02
N THR A 322 -0.69 18.47 7.60
CA THR A 322 0.54 18.11 6.88
C THR A 322 0.25 17.18 5.70
N PHE A 323 -0.56 16.15 5.94
CA PHE A 323 -1.02 15.23 4.90
C PHE A 323 -1.78 15.96 3.79
N THR A 324 -2.76 16.78 4.18
CA THR A 324 -3.65 17.49 3.24
C THR A 324 -2.88 18.45 2.34
N ASP A 325 -1.99 19.27 2.91
CA ASP A 325 -1.15 20.20 2.14
C ASP A 325 -0.30 19.45 1.12
N THR A 326 0.36 18.37 1.57
CA THR A 326 1.24 17.57 0.72
C THR A 326 0.49 16.88 -0.40
N TYR A 327 -0.65 16.25 -0.10
CA TYR A 327 -1.47 15.57 -1.10
C TYR A 327 -2.00 16.54 -2.16
N ILE A 328 -2.51 17.70 -1.74
CA ILE A 328 -3.04 18.71 -2.66
C ILE A 328 -1.92 19.25 -3.55
N ARG A 329 -0.77 19.63 -2.97
CA ARG A 329 0.37 20.15 -3.73
C ARG A 329 0.92 19.11 -4.70
N ALA A 330 1.10 17.86 -4.26
CA ALA A 330 1.61 16.77 -5.10
C ALA A 330 0.63 16.45 -6.24
N GLY A 331 -0.67 16.35 -5.94
CA GLY A 331 -1.68 16.11 -6.97
C GLY A 331 -1.75 17.23 -8.00
N ARG A 332 -1.68 18.50 -7.57
CA ARG A 332 -1.59 19.64 -8.49
C ARG A 332 -0.36 19.56 -9.36
N TYR A 333 0.81 19.32 -8.76
CA TYR A 333 2.08 19.23 -9.48
C TYR A 333 2.04 18.13 -10.55
N LEU A 334 1.51 16.95 -10.23
CA LEU A 334 1.34 15.85 -11.18
C LEU A 334 0.39 16.21 -12.32
N LEU A 335 -0.75 16.84 -12.01
CA LEU A 335 -1.73 17.26 -13.02
C LEU A 335 -1.19 18.39 -13.93
N GLU A 336 -0.39 19.32 -13.40
CA GLU A 336 0.32 20.34 -14.18
C GLU A 336 1.33 19.70 -15.13
N HIS A 337 2.08 18.69 -14.69
CA HIS A 337 3.03 17.96 -15.53
C HIS A 337 2.37 17.09 -16.60
N ALA A 338 1.11 16.71 -16.38
CA ALA A 338 0.27 16.00 -17.33
C ALA A 338 -0.51 16.95 -18.28
N PHE A 339 -0.19 18.26 -18.29
CA PHE A 339 -0.78 19.22 -19.23
C PHE A 339 -0.66 18.75 -20.69
N GLY A 340 -1.71 18.96 -21.49
CA GLY A 340 -1.87 18.39 -22.83
C GLY A 340 -2.47 16.97 -22.83
N LYS A 341 -2.35 16.21 -21.74
CA LYS A 341 -3.11 14.94 -21.54
C LYS A 341 -4.40 15.18 -20.78
N VAL A 342 -4.38 16.05 -19.77
CA VAL A 342 -5.51 16.28 -18.84
C VAL A 342 -6.29 17.55 -19.11
N ALA A 343 -5.73 18.47 -19.90
CA ALA A 343 -6.33 19.73 -20.26
C ALA A 343 -5.72 20.23 -21.58
N THR A 344 -6.54 20.89 -22.39
CA THR A 344 -6.12 21.51 -23.66
C THR A 344 -6.17 23.04 -23.64
N SER A 345 -6.69 23.62 -22.56
CA SER A 345 -6.72 25.06 -22.31
C SER A 345 -6.37 25.39 -20.86
N ASP A 346 -5.95 26.63 -20.60
CA ASP A 346 -5.66 27.11 -19.25
C ASP A 346 -6.91 27.07 -18.34
N GLU A 347 -8.09 27.34 -18.89
CA GLU A 347 -9.35 27.28 -18.15
C GLU A 347 -9.65 25.86 -17.67
N GLN A 348 -9.52 24.87 -18.58
CA GLN A 348 -9.65 23.46 -18.22
C GLN A 348 -8.61 23.04 -17.18
N LEU A 349 -7.36 23.49 -17.36
CA LEU A 349 -6.30 23.21 -16.39
C LEU A 349 -6.67 23.74 -15.01
N GLN A 350 -7.13 25.00 -14.88
CA GLN A 350 -7.52 25.54 -13.57
C GLN A 350 -8.62 24.73 -12.88
N GLN A 351 -9.57 24.18 -13.65
CA GLN A 351 -10.61 23.28 -13.12
C GLN A 351 -10.00 21.95 -12.65
N VAL A 352 -9.13 21.34 -13.45
CA VAL A 352 -8.44 20.08 -13.14
C VAL A 352 -7.59 20.22 -11.87
N LEU A 353 -6.92 21.35 -11.67
CA LEU A 353 -6.08 21.58 -10.50
C LEU A 353 -6.85 21.75 -9.18
N GLN A 354 -8.18 21.83 -9.21
CA GLN A 354 -9.02 21.78 -8.01
C GLN A 354 -9.29 20.35 -7.53
N ARG A 355 -9.13 19.34 -8.40
CA ARG A 355 -9.53 17.95 -8.15
C ARG A 355 -8.92 17.36 -6.87
N PRO A 356 -7.60 17.53 -6.57
CA PRO A 356 -7.03 17.06 -5.30
C PRO A 356 -7.73 17.65 -4.07
N ALA A 357 -8.00 18.96 -4.08
CA ALA A 357 -8.70 19.63 -2.98
C ALA A 357 -10.17 19.18 -2.87
N MET A 358 -10.82 18.84 -3.98
CA MET A 358 -12.18 18.29 -3.97
C MET A 358 -12.23 16.91 -3.31
N VAL A 359 -11.22 16.05 -3.53
CA VAL A 359 -11.13 14.74 -2.85
C VAL A 359 -11.05 14.91 -1.32
N ILE A 360 -10.21 15.82 -0.83
CA ILE A 360 -10.09 16.06 0.62
C ILE A 360 -11.40 16.61 1.20
N ARG A 361 -12.07 17.53 0.51
CA ARG A 361 -13.37 18.07 0.94
C ARG A 361 -14.43 16.97 1.02
N GLU A 362 -14.49 16.12 0.01
CA GLU A 362 -15.47 15.03 -0.04
C GLU A 362 -15.19 13.97 1.02
N TRP A 363 -13.92 13.61 1.23
CA TRP A 363 -13.51 12.72 2.31
C TRP A 363 -13.90 13.29 3.69
N THR A 364 -13.61 14.57 3.94
CA THR A 364 -13.97 15.24 5.20
C THR A 364 -15.48 15.22 5.41
N LYS A 365 -16.25 15.48 4.36
CA LYS A 365 -17.72 15.41 4.39
C LYS A 365 -18.22 14.02 4.76
N ILE A 366 -17.71 12.97 4.11
CA ILE A 366 -18.08 11.57 4.40
C ILE A 366 -17.85 11.26 5.90
N VAL A 367 -16.69 11.64 6.44
CA VAL A 367 -16.36 11.40 7.86
C VAL A 367 -17.27 12.21 8.81
N MET A 368 -17.58 13.46 8.47
CA MET A 368 -18.50 14.28 9.27
C MET A 368 -19.93 13.71 9.26
N ASP A 369 -20.43 13.29 8.10
CA ASP A 369 -21.77 12.72 7.96
C ASP A 369 -21.89 11.40 8.74
N ALA A 370 -20.89 10.51 8.64
CA ALA A 370 -20.84 9.27 9.43
C ALA A 370 -20.87 9.56 10.95
N LYS A 371 -20.08 10.54 11.41
CA LYS A 371 -20.07 10.96 12.82
C LYS A 371 -21.44 11.51 13.25
N ARG A 372 -22.09 12.32 12.42
CA ARG A 372 -23.43 12.89 12.68
C ARG A 372 -24.50 11.81 12.78
N ASN A 373 -24.40 10.77 11.95
CA ASN A 373 -25.34 9.65 11.91
C ASN A 373 -25.04 8.59 12.98
N ASN A 374 -24.02 8.79 13.81
CA ASN A 374 -23.53 7.81 14.79
C ASN A 374 -23.20 6.45 14.13
N GLU A 375 -22.75 6.50 12.87
CA GLU A 375 -22.27 5.33 12.15
C GLU A 375 -20.97 4.88 12.80
N ARG A 376 -20.97 3.63 13.29
CA ARG A 376 -19.85 3.09 14.08
C ARG A 376 -18.66 2.73 13.21
N ASP A 377 -18.88 2.51 11.91
CA ASP A 377 -17.86 2.09 10.98
C ASP A 377 -18.05 2.73 9.60
N LEU A 378 -17.01 3.43 9.12
CA LEU A 378 -16.93 3.97 7.76
C LEU A 378 -16.96 2.84 6.72
N TYR A 379 -16.63 1.61 7.11
CA TYR A 379 -16.77 0.41 6.31
C TYR A 379 -18.24 0.10 5.97
N ASP A 380 -19.16 0.25 6.92
CA ASP A 380 -20.59 0.01 6.69
C ASP A 380 -21.18 1.10 5.79
N ALA A 381 -20.75 2.35 5.99
CA ALA A 381 -21.05 3.47 5.11
C ALA A 381 -20.57 3.17 3.67
N ARG A 382 -19.37 2.63 3.50
CA ARG A 382 -18.81 2.19 2.21
C ARG A 382 -19.64 1.09 1.55
N VAL A 383 -20.01 0.03 2.27
CA VAL A 383 -20.80 -1.09 1.71
C VAL A 383 -22.20 -0.60 1.30
N LYS A 384 -22.79 0.30 2.08
CA LYS A 384 -24.08 0.92 1.79
C LYS A 384 -24.00 1.83 0.56
N LEU A 385 -23.02 2.74 0.51
CA LEU A 385 -22.85 3.70 -0.58
C LEU A 385 -22.51 3.04 -1.92
N ARG A 386 -21.66 2.00 -1.93
CA ARG A 386 -21.37 1.24 -3.18
C ARG A 386 -22.63 0.58 -3.74
N LYS A 387 -23.53 0.09 -2.88
CA LYS A 387 -24.82 -0.50 -3.30
C LYS A 387 -25.79 0.55 -3.82
N GLU A 388 -25.87 1.71 -3.16
CA GLU A 388 -26.78 2.80 -3.52
C GLU A 388 -26.43 3.44 -4.87
N GLU A 389 -25.15 3.54 -5.21
CA GLU A 389 -24.70 4.21 -6.44
C GLU A 389 -24.63 3.29 -7.67
N GLY A 390 -25.03 2.02 -7.55
CA GLY A 390 -25.04 1.06 -8.65
C GLY A 390 -23.64 0.66 -9.12
N TRP A 391 -22.64 0.79 -8.26
CA TRP A 391 -21.28 0.38 -8.58
C TRP A 391 -21.26 -1.13 -8.60
N GLU A 392 -20.83 -1.71 -9.72
CA GLU A 392 -20.74 -3.15 -9.84
C GLU A 392 -20.02 -3.70 -8.62
N ARG A 393 -20.62 -4.73 -8.03
CA ARG A 393 -19.98 -5.57 -7.04
C ARG A 393 -18.57 -5.85 -7.54
N PRO A 394 -17.51 -5.51 -6.79
CA PRO A 394 -16.20 -6.07 -7.08
C PRO A 394 -16.37 -7.58 -7.23
N ALA A 395 -15.74 -8.19 -8.23
CA ALA A 395 -15.95 -9.60 -8.58
C ALA A 395 -15.84 -10.57 -7.37
N TRP A 396 -15.21 -10.15 -6.28
CA TRP A 396 -15.07 -10.90 -5.03
C TRP A 396 -16.28 -10.83 -4.06
N THR A 397 -17.29 -9.99 -4.30
CA THR A 397 -18.47 -9.84 -3.41
C THR A 397 -19.68 -10.70 -3.80
N THR A 398 -19.59 -11.49 -4.87
CA THR A 398 -20.62 -12.47 -5.27
C THR A 398 -20.43 -13.83 -4.60
N GLU A 399 -19.29 -14.09 -3.96
CA GLU A 399 -19.08 -15.32 -3.19
C GLU A 399 -19.68 -15.16 -1.79
N LYS A 400 -20.97 -15.50 -1.68
CA LYS A 400 -21.61 -15.77 -0.40
C LYS A 400 -20.73 -16.74 0.40
N MET A 401 -20.58 -16.48 1.70
CA MET A 401 -20.24 -17.50 2.69
C MET A 401 -21.26 -18.64 2.56
N GLY A 402 -20.94 -19.65 1.76
CA GLY A 402 -21.58 -20.96 1.77
C GLY A 402 -21.01 -21.77 2.94
N GLY A 403 -21.18 -21.27 4.16
CA GLY A 403 -21.08 -22.10 5.34
C GLY A 403 -22.40 -22.85 5.46
N ASN A 404 -22.43 -24.11 5.01
CA ASN A 404 -23.41 -25.08 5.45
C ASN A 404 -22.65 -26.21 6.15
N VAL A 405 -22.92 -26.29 7.46
CA VAL A 405 -22.82 -27.44 8.39
C VAL A 405 -21.60 -28.35 8.29
#